data_AF-A0AAP2RIB5-F1
#
_entry.id   AF-A0AAP2RIB5-F1
#
_cell.length_a   1.000
_cell.length_b   1.000
_cell.length_c   1.000
_cell.angle_alpha   90.00
_cell.angle_beta   90.00
_cell.angle_gamma   90.00
#
_symmetry.space_group_name_H-M   'P 1'
#
loop_
_entity.id
_entity.type
_entity.pdbx_description
1 polymer ?
#
loop_
_entity_poly.entity_id
_entity_poly.type
_entity_poly.pdbx_seq_one_letter_code
_entity_poly.pdbx_strand_id
1 'polypeptide(L)' 'MSRPITDAQIAEIHRLRDEGYSRHRVAKMTGHTSETVDNHWFDADYLEWVDGFRVRWENMRKRFKRK' A
#
# COMPACT_ATOMS: atom_id res chain seq x y z
N MET A 1 6.57 -12.75 -20.99
CA MET A 1 6.84 -12.69 -19.53
C MET A 1 6.80 -11.23 -19.13
N SER A 2 5.83 -10.81 -18.32
CA SER A 2 5.78 -9.44 -17.78
C SER A 2 6.96 -9.23 -16.84
N ARG A 3 7.69 -8.13 -17.01
CA ARG A 3 8.77 -7.78 -16.07
C ARG A 3 8.16 -7.56 -14.68
N PRO A 4 8.76 -8.10 -13.61
CA PRO A 4 8.30 -7.80 -12.26
C PRO A 4 8.39 -6.29 -12.02
N ILE A 5 7.33 -5.73 -11.42
CA ILE A 5 7.28 -4.34 -11.03
C ILE A 5 8.34 -4.07 -9.95
N THR A 6 9.02 -2.94 -10.04
CA THR A 6 10.05 -2.55 -9.07
C THR A 6 9.43 -1.83 -7.87
N ASP A 7 10.13 -1.84 -6.73
CA ASP A 7 9.72 -1.12 -5.51
C ASP A 7 9.45 0.37 -5.77
N ALA A 8 10.23 1.00 -6.65
CA ALA A 8 10.04 2.39 -7.04
C ALA A 8 8.72 2.61 -7.80
N GLN A 9 8.32 1.67 -8.65
CA GLN A 9 7.06 1.74 -9.39
C GLN A 9 5.86 1.47 -8.48
N ILE A 10 6.02 0.58 -7.50
CA ILE A 10 5.01 0.35 -6.46
C ILE A 10 4.80 1.65 -5.66
N ALA A 11 5.88 2.29 -5.19
CA ALA A 11 5.84 3.56 -4.48
C ALA A 11 5.17 4.68 -5.31
N GLU A 12 5.37 4.70 -6.63
CA GLU A 12 4.72 5.65 -7.53
C GLU A 12 3.20 5.42 -7.62
N ILE A 13 2.76 4.17 -7.75
CA ILE A 13 1.33 3.80 -7.72
C ILE A 13 0.69 4.27 -6.40
N HIS A 14 1.37 4.08 -5.27
CA HIS A 14 0.89 4.51 -3.96
C HIS A 14 0.78 6.02 -3.84
N ARG A 15 1.80 6.78 -4.29
CA ARG A 15 1.72 8.24 -4.30
C ARG A 15 0.54 8.75 -5.11
N LEU A 16 0.34 8.19 -6.31
CA LEU A 16 -0.77 8.59 -7.18
C LEU A 16 -2.14 8.21 -6.59
N ARG A 17 -2.22 7.09 -5.83
CA ARG A 17 -3.40 6.75 -5.04
C ARG A 17 -3.68 7.80 -3.97
N ASP A 18 -2.66 8.18 -3.19
CA ASP A 18 -2.76 9.18 -2.10
C ASP A 18 -3.17 10.56 -2.62
N GLU A 19 -2.71 10.94 -3.82
CA GLU A 19 -3.13 12.16 -4.52
C GLU A 19 -4.61 12.13 -4.96
N GLY A 20 -5.30 11.00 -4.79
CA GLY A 20 -6.73 10.85 -5.10
C GLY A 20 -7.03 10.51 -6.55
N TYR A 21 -6.04 10.07 -7.34
CA TYR A 21 -6.30 9.61 -8.70
C TYR A 21 -7.07 8.28 -8.69
N SER A 22 -7.91 8.08 -9.71
CA SER A 22 -8.60 6.79 -9.88
C SER A 22 -7.61 5.73 -10.39
N ARG A 23 -7.81 4.48 -9.97
CA ARG A 23 -7.03 3.32 -10.42
C ARG A 23 -6.81 3.24 -11.94
N HIS A 24 -7.83 3.55 -12.74
CA HIS A 24 -7.71 3.59 -14.21
C HIS A 24 -6.78 4.70 -14.70
N ARG A 25 -6.80 5.85 -14.03
CA ARG A 25 -5.92 6.98 -14.35
C ARG A 25 -4.48 6.66 -13.95
N VAL A 26 -4.26 6.05 -12.79
CA VAL A 26 -2.95 5.57 -12.34
C VAL A 26 -2.36 4.57 -13.33
N ALA A 27 -3.13 3.56 -13.76
CA ALA A 27 -2.69 2.58 -14.78
C ALA A 27 -2.22 3.25 -16.09
N LYS A 28 -2.92 4.30 -16.53
CA LYS A 28 -2.50 5.10 -17.69
C LYS A 28 -1.21 5.90 -17.44
N MET A 29 -1.05 6.48 -16.25
CA MET A 29 0.13 7.29 -15.92
C MET A 29 1.39 6.45 -15.78
N THR A 30 1.29 5.29 -15.12
CA THR A 30 2.43 4.41 -14.84
C THR A 30 2.72 3.42 -15.97
N GLY A 31 1.85 3.37 -17.00
CA GLY A 31 1.97 2.41 -18.11
C GLY A 31 1.76 0.95 -17.69
N HIS A 32 1.10 0.71 -16.55
CA HIS A 32 0.83 -0.62 -16.01
C HIS A 32 -0.58 -1.09 -16.37
N THR A 33 -0.81 -2.41 -16.33
CA THR A 33 -2.15 -2.95 -16.52
C THR A 33 -3.01 -2.65 -15.30
N SER A 34 -4.33 -2.61 -15.51
CA SER A 34 -5.29 -2.44 -14.40
C SER A 34 -5.09 -3.50 -13.32
N GLU A 35 -4.77 -4.75 -13.70
CA GLU A 35 -4.52 -5.86 -12.77
C GLU A 35 -3.29 -5.62 -11.90
N THR A 36 -2.19 -5.14 -12.47
CA THR A 36 -0.99 -4.77 -11.70
C THR A 36 -1.30 -3.65 -10.72
N VAL A 37 -2.01 -2.61 -11.17
CA VAL A 37 -2.40 -1.50 -10.28
C VAL A 37 -3.32 -2.00 -9.18
N ASP A 38 -4.32 -2.85 -9.47
CA ASP A 38 -5.28 -3.36 -8.48
C ASP A 38 -4.58 -4.22 -7.40
N ASN A 39 -3.65 -5.09 -7.80
CA ASN A 39 -2.85 -5.89 -6.87
C ASN A 39 -2.08 -5.01 -5.87
N HIS A 40 -1.45 -3.94 -6.35
CA HIS A 40 -0.71 -3.01 -5.48
C HIS A 40 -1.58 -1.93 -4.85
N TRP A 41 -2.83 -1.78 -5.30
CA TRP A 41 -3.77 -0.82 -4.76
C TRP A 41 -4.18 -1.19 -3.34
N PHE A 42 -4.54 -2.45 -3.13
CA PHE A 42 -4.98 -2.97 -1.83
C PHE A 42 -3.82 -3.36 -0.92
N ASP A 43 -2.64 -3.63 -1.47
CA ASP A 43 -1.44 -3.94 -0.69
C ASP A 43 -1.06 -2.77 0.24
N ALA A 44 -1.18 -1.52 -0.24
CA ALA A 44 -1.00 -0.35 0.62
C ALA A 44 -2.02 -0.28 1.76
N ASP A 45 -3.28 -0.59 1.46
CA ASP A 45 -4.37 -0.53 2.43
C ASP A 45 -4.15 -1.57 3.54
N TYR A 46 -3.71 -2.76 3.13
CA TYR A 46 -3.34 -3.84 4.02
C TYR A 46 -2.13 -3.48 4.88
N LEU A 47 -1.08 -2.88 4.28
CA LEU A 47 0.11 -2.45 5.02
C LEU A 47 -0.22 -1.35 6.04
N GLU A 48 -1.04 -0.37 5.67
CA GLU A 48 -1.47 0.69 6.60
C GLU A 48 -2.33 0.13 7.75
N TRP A 49 -3.23 -0.81 7.43
CA TRP A 49 -4.03 -1.52 8.44
C TRP A 49 -3.15 -2.37 9.38
N VAL A 50 -2.17 -3.10 8.85
CA VAL A 50 -1.22 -3.91 9.63
C VAL A 50 -0.32 -3.03 10.50
N ASP A 51 0.17 -1.90 9.99
CA ASP A 51 1.01 -0.99 10.76
C ASP A 51 0.21 -0.33 11.89
N GLY A 52 -1.02 0.14 11.60
CA GLY A 52 -1.95 0.63 12.61
C GLY A 52 -2.27 -0.43 13.67
N PHE A 53 -2.44 -1.69 13.27
CA PHE A 53 -2.64 -2.82 14.19
C PHE A 53 -1.41 -3.08 15.05
N ARG A 54 -0.21 -3.06 14.47
CA ARG A 54 1.07 -3.25 15.17
C ARG A 54 1.29 -2.19 16.23
N VAL A 55 1.11 -0.91 15.90
CA VAL A 55 1.22 0.21 16.85
C VAL A 55 0.24 0.05 18.00
N ARG A 56 -1.01 -0.33 17.70
CA ARG A 56 -2.05 -0.58 18.70
C ARG A 56 -1.70 -1.74 19.63
N TRP A 57 -1.17 -2.83 19.06
CA TRP A 57 -0.72 -4.01 19.79
C TRP A 57 0.46 -3.71 20.71
N GLU A 58 1.46 -2.96 20.23
CA GLU A 58 2.61 -2.57 21.05
C GLU A 58 2.21 -1.67 22.23
N ASN A 59 1.28 -0.73 22.00
CA ASN A 59 0.72 0.11 23.06
C ASN A 59 -0.04 -0.73 24.11
N MET A 60 -0.81 -1.72 23.67
CA MET A 60 -1.49 -2.65 24.56
C MET A 60 -0.48 -3.47 25.38
N ARG A 61 0.55 -4.02 24.73
CA ARG A 61 1.62 -4.79 25.39
C ARG A 61 2.37 -3.98 26.44
N LYS A 62 2.67 -2.70 26.17
CA LYS A 62 3.31 -1.78 27.14
C LYS A 62 2.43 -1.54 28.36
N ARG A 63 1.10 -1.46 28.19
CA ARG A 63 0.14 -1.34 29.30
C ARG A 63 0.10 -2.59 30.18
N PHE A 64 0.18 -3.78 29.59
CA PHE A 64 0.21 -5.03 30.35
C PHE A 64 1.50 -5.24 31.15
N LYS A 65 2.65 -4.75 30.67
CA LYS A 65 3.95 -4.87 31.38
C LYS A 65 4.14 -3.89 32.54
N ARG A 66 3.24 -2.91 32.73
CA ARG A 66 3.31 -1.89 33.79
C ARG A 66 2.47 -2.24 35.03
N LYS A 67 1.81 -3.40 35.04
CA LYS A 67 1.20 -4.03 36.23
C LYS A 67 2.10 -5.16 36.72
#